data_AF-A0A369T9K3-F1
#
_entry.id   AF-A0A369T9K3-F1
#
_cell.length_a   1.000
_cell.length_b   1.000
_cell.length_c   1.000
_cell.angle_alpha   90.00
_cell.angle_beta   90.00
_cell.angle_gamma   90.00
#
_symmetry.space_group_name_H-M   'P 1'
#
loop_
_entity.id
_entity.type
_entity.pdbx_description
1 polymer ?
#
loop_
_entity_poly.entity_id
_entity_poly.type
_entity_poly.pdbx_seq_one_letter_code
_entity_poly.pdbx_strand_id
1 'polypeptide(L)'
;MIQLRGLGALVMLAFYAAAGLALHLIIYGPVDWSDAFVYVVMAFWPLLLAWEIFKIVVIVGVVVLAGLGLYWLVRGGIARLGRRI
;
A
#
# COMPACT_ATOMS: atom_id res chain seq x y z
N MET A 1 8.60 -30.88 -14.14
CA MET A 1 8.11 -30.27 -12.88
C MET A 1 7.61 -28.88 -13.20
N ILE A 2 6.33 -28.74 -13.59
CA ILE A 2 5.69 -27.42 -13.62
C ILE A 2 5.73 -26.96 -12.16
N GLN A 3 6.58 -25.98 -11.88
CA GLN A 3 6.93 -25.59 -10.52
C GLN A 3 5.64 -25.25 -9.78
N LEU A 4 5.37 -25.93 -8.66
CA LEU A 4 4.20 -25.68 -7.78
C LEU A 4 4.00 -24.17 -7.48
N ARG A 5 5.08 -23.40 -7.51
CA ARG A 5 5.10 -21.93 -7.41
C ARG A 5 4.34 -21.22 -8.53
N GLY A 6 4.47 -21.67 -9.78
CA GLY A 6 3.78 -21.08 -10.93
C GLY A 6 2.27 -21.32 -10.89
N LEU A 7 1.84 -22.47 -10.39
CA LEU A 7 0.42 -22.81 -10.22
C LEU A 7 -0.22 -21.98 -9.09
N GLY A 8 0.51 -21.79 -7.98
CA GLY A 8 0.08 -20.90 -6.90
C GLY A 8 -0.02 -19.43 -7.34
N ALA A 9 0.93 -18.94 -8.13
CA ALA A 9 0.89 -17.58 -8.70
C ALA A 9 -0.31 -17.40 -9.65
N LEU A 10 -0.63 -18.42 -10.46
CA LEU A 10 -1.78 -18.41 -11.36
C LEU A 10 -3.10 -18.36 -10.58
N VAL A 11 -3.22 -19.15 -9.51
CA VAL A 11 -4.40 -19.15 -8.62
C VAL A 11 -4.57 -17.80 -7.93
N MET A 12 -3.49 -17.22 -7.42
CA MET A 12 -3.50 -15.87 -6.83
C MET A 12 -3.96 -14.83 -7.85
N LEU A 13 -3.41 -14.86 -9.06
CA LEU A 13 -3.78 -13.94 -10.13
C LEU A 13 -5.27 -14.06 -10.49
N ALA A 14 -5.78 -15.30 -10.64
CA ALA A 14 -7.19 -15.55 -10.92
C ALA A 14 -8.11 -15.08 -9.79
N PHE A 15 -7.71 -15.32 -8.53
CA PHE A 15 -8.45 -14.87 -7.35
C PHE A 15 -8.54 -13.33 -7.31
N TYR A 16 -7.41 -12.65 -7.50
CA TYR A 16 -7.39 -11.18 -7.49
C TYR A 16 -8.19 -10.58 -8.64
N ALA A 17 -8.12 -11.16 -9.83
CA ALA A 17 -8.95 -10.74 -10.97
C ALA A 17 -10.45 -10.90 -10.67
N ALA A 18 -10.86 -12.05 -10.12
CA ALA A 18 -12.25 -12.31 -9.75
C ALA A 18 -12.75 -11.37 -8.63
N ALA A 19 -11.92 -11.12 -7.62
CA ALA A 19 -12.25 -10.20 -6.54
C ALA A 19 -12.38 -8.74 -7.03
N GLY A 20 -11.48 -8.30 -7.92
CA GLY A 20 -11.55 -6.98 -8.54
C GLY A 20 -12.81 -6.81 -9.39
N LEU A 21 -13.17 -7.85 -10.15
CA LEU A 21 -14.42 -7.88 -10.92
C LEU A 21 -15.65 -7.79 -10.03
N ALA A 22 -15.72 -8.61 -8.98
CA ALA A 22 -16.83 -8.60 -8.03
C ALA A 22 -17.00 -7.22 -7.38
N LEU A 23 -15.91 -6.61 -6.91
CA LEU A 23 -15.93 -5.28 -6.31
C LEU A 23 -16.46 -4.23 -7.30
N HIS A 24 -15.98 -4.27 -8.54
CA HIS A 24 -16.42 -3.33 -9.56
C HIS A 24 -17.92 -3.46 -9.84
N LEU A 25 -18.42 -4.69 -10.01
CA LEU A 25 -19.85 -4.93 -10.26
C LEU A 25 -20.74 -4.44 -9.12
N ILE A 26 -20.27 -4.53 -7.87
CA ILE A 26 -20.99 -4.05 -6.68
C ILE A 26 -21.03 -2.51 -6.63
N ILE A 27 -19.89 -1.85 -6.92
CA ILE A 27 -19.75 -0.40 -6.72
C ILE A 27 -20.21 0.39 -7.94
N TYR A 28 -19.81 -0.03 -9.14
CA TYR A 28 -19.94 0.73 -10.38
C TYR A 28 -20.95 0.12 -11.36
N GLY A 29 -21.40 -1.13 -11.12
CA GLY A 29 -22.38 -1.80 -11.96
C GLY A 29 -21.75 -2.55 -13.15
N PRO A 30 -22.51 -2.78 -14.24
CA PRO A 30 -22.08 -3.62 -15.36
C PRO A 30 -20.80 -3.10 -16.02
N VAL A 31 -19.90 -4.03 -16.32
CA VAL A 31 -18.64 -3.77 -17.02
C VAL A 31 -18.87 -3.74 -18.53
N ASP A 32 -18.42 -2.69 -19.20
CA ASP A 32 -18.20 -2.72 -20.64
C ASP A 32 -16.87 -3.43 -20.94
N TRP A 33 -16.97 -4.62 -21.52
CA TRP A 33 -15.82 -5.48 -21.82
C TRP A 33 -15.12 -5.15 -23.14
N SER A 34 -15.61 -4.15 -23.87
CA SER A 34 -15.00 -3.72 -25.13
C SER A 34 -13.62 -3.08 -24.92
N ASP A 35 -13.37 -2.51 -23.74
CA ASP A 35 -12.12 -1.84 -23.40
C ASP A 35 -11.13 -2.75 -22.66
N ALA A 36 -9.96 -2.97 -23.28
CA ALA A 36 -8.86 -3.76 -22.70
C ALA A 36 -8.36 -3.23 -21.34
N PHE A 37 -8.60 -1.94 -21.04
CA PHE A 37 -8.19 -1.27 -19.81
C PHE A 37 -8.83 -1.86 -18.55
N VAL A 38 -10.08 -2.35 -18.65
CA VAL A 38 -10.80 -2.93 -17.51
C VAL A 38 -10.07 -4.16 -16.96
N TYR A 39 -9.60 -5.03 -17.84
CA TYR A 39 -8.88 -6.25 -17.46
C TYR A 39 -7.55 -5.94 -16.77
N VAL A 40 -6.85 -4.89 -17.22
CA VAL A 40 -5.60 -4.43 -16.60
C VAL A 40 -5.89 -3.90 -15.19
N VAL A 41 -6.88 -3.02 -15.03
CA VAL A 41 -7.23 -2.50 -13.70
C VAL A 41 -7.67 -3.62 -12.75
N MET A 42 -8.45 -4.60 -13.21
CA MET A 42 -8.88 -5.75 -12.40
C MET A 42 -7.77 -6.75 -12.07
N ALA A 43 -6.72 -6.84 -12.87
CA ALA A 43 -5.57 -7.68 -12.53
C ALA A 43 -4.60 -6.95 -11.58
N PHE A 44 -4.45 -5.63 -11.73
CA PHE A 44 -3.44 -4.84 -11.02
C PHE A 44 -3.99 -4.05 -9.82
N TRP A 45 -5.29 -4.08 -9.53
CA TRP A 45 -5.85 -3.39 -8.34
C TRP A 45 -5.17 -3.77 -7.02
N PRO A 46 -4.69 -5.02 -6.76
CA PRO A 46 -4.02 -5.31 -5.49
C PRO A 46 -2.66 -4.62 -5.43
N LEU A 47 -1.99 -4.46 -6.57
CA LEU A 47 -0.72 -3.73 -6.66
C LEU A 47 -0.95 -2.23 -6.46
N LEU A 48 -1.99 -1.67 -7.09
CA LEU A 48 -2.38 -0.27 -6.88
C LEU A 48 -2.74 -0.03 -5.40
N LEU A 49 -3.48 -0.94 -4.77
CA LEU A 49 -3.82 -0.87 -3.36
C LEU A 49 -2.57 -0.97 -2.47
N ALA A 50 -1.69 -1.94 -2.74
CA ALA A 50 -0.43 -2.09 -2.02
C ALA A 50 0.45 -0.84 -2.14
N TRP A 51 0.44 -0.20 -3.31
CA TRP A 51 1.14 1.07 -3.54
C TRP A 51 0.57 2.20 -2.67
N GLU A 52 -0.74 2.33 -2.57
CA GLU A 52 -1.36 3.32 -1.68
C GLU A 52 -1.05 3.03 -0.21
N ILE A 53 -1.12 1.77 0.23
CA ILE A 53 -0.75 1.36 1.59
C ILE A 53 0.72 1.71 1.87
N PHE A 54 1.62 1.46 0.92
CA PHE A 54 3.02 1.82 1.05
C PHE A 54 3.22 3.32 1.25
N LYS A 55 2.53 4.18 0.47
CA LYS A 55 2.58 5.64 0.68
C LYS A 55 2.12 6.02 2.08
N ILE A 56 1.03 5.43 2.58
CA ILE A 56 0.53 5.69 3.94
C ILE A 56 1.60 5.32 4.97
N VAL A 57 2.20 4.14 4.84
CA VAL A 57 3.28 3.68 5.74
C VAL A 57 4.48 4.64 5.71
N VAL A 58 4.88 5.12 4.53
CA VAL A 58 5.96 6.09 4.38
C VAL A 58 5.62 7.41 5.09
N ILE A 59 4.40 7.94 4.90
CA ILE A 59 3.95 9.17 5.55
C ILE A 59 3.99 9.00 7.07
N VAL A 60 3.43 7.90 7.59
CA VAL A 60 3.45 7.58 9.02
C VAL A 60 4.89 7.50 9.54
N GLY A 61 5.79 6.83 8.80
CA GLY A 61 7.20 6.74 9.15
C GLY A 61 7.87 8.11 9.26
N VAL A 62 7.64 9.00 8.28
CA VAL A 62 8.18 10.37 8.30
C VAL A 62 7.65 11.16 9.50
N VAL A 63 6.36 11.08 9.78
CA VAL A 63 5.74 11.77 10.92
C VAL A 63 6.33 11.28 12.24
N VAL A 64 6.48 9.96 12.41
CA VAL A 64 7.09 9.36 13.61
C VAL A 64 8.55 9.82 13.77
N LEU A 65 9.33 9.79 12.68
CA LEU A 65 10.72 10.25 12.72
C LEU A 65 10.84 11.74 13.04
N ALA A 66 9.95 12.57 12.50
CA ALA A 66 9.89 14.00 12.81
C ALA A 66 9.57 14.23 14.30
N GLY A 67 8.58 13.51 14.85
CA GLY A 67 8.21 13.56 16.26
C GLY A 67 9.35 13.12 17.18
N LEU A 68 10.03 12.02 16.85
CA LEU A 68 11.22 11.57 17.57
C LEU A 68 12.35 12.60 17.49
N GLY A 69 12.61 13.15 16.30
CA GLY A 69 13.62 14.19 16.10
C GLY A 69 13.37 15.41 16.98
N LEU A 70 12.11 15.88 17.03
CA LEU A 70 11.72 16.99 17.90
C LEU A 70 11.93 16.67 19.37
N TYR A 71 11.53 15.46 19.81
CA TYR A 71 11.76 15.01 21.18
C TYR A 71 13.25 15.04 21.56
N TRP A 72 14.13 14.50 20.69
CA TRP A 72 15.57 14.52 20.91
C TRP A 72 16.15 15.94 20.93
N LEU A 73 15.66 16.83 20.06
CA LEU A 73 16.07 18.24 20.04
C LEU A 73 15.71 18.96 21.34
N VAL A 74 14.46 18.80 21.81
CA VAL A 74 14.00 19.41 23.07
C VAL A 74 14.80 18.86 24.25
N ARG A 75 14.96 17.54 24.33
CA ARG A 75 15.72 16.89 25.40
C ARG A 75 17.18 17.34 25.41
N GLY A 76 17.81 17.42 24.23
CA GLY A 76 19.18 17.92 24.08
C GLY A 76 19.32 19.40 24.42
N GLY A 77 18.32 20.22 24.10
CA GLY A 77 18.25 21.64 24.47
C GLY A 77 18.20 21.83 25.99
N ILE A 78 17.30 21.12 26.67
CA ILE A 78 17.16 21.17 28.14
C ILE A 78 18.45 20.71 28.82
N ALA A 79 19.06 19.62 28.35
CA ALA A 79 20.32 19.11 28.91
C ALA A 79 21.54 20.04 28.72
N ARG A 80 21.48 20.95 27.73
CA ARG A 80 22.49 22.01 27.58
C ARG A 80 22.19 23.22 28.45
N LEU A 81 20.92 23.57 28.62
CA LEU A 81 20.51 24.70 29.45
C LEU A 81 20.76 24.44 30.94
N GLY A 82 20.43 23.24 31.44
CA GLY A 82 20.66 22.85 32.83
C GLY A 82 22.12 22.60 33.21
N ARG A 83 23.06 22.65 32.25
CA ARG A 83 24.51 22.64 32.52
C ARG A 83 25.13 24.04 32.55
N ARG A 84 24.37 25.08 32.20
CA ARG A 84 24.83 26.48 32.16
C ARG A 84 24.30 27.34 33.31
N ILE A 85 23.34 26.84 34.07
CA ILE A 85 22.85 27.42 35.33
C ILE A 85 23.54 26.66 36.45
#